data_AF-A0A9W9ZA55-F1
#
_entry.id   AF-A0A9W9ZA55-F1
#
_cell.length_a   1.000
_cell.length_b   1.000
_cell.length_c   1.000
_cell.angle_alpha   90.00
_cell.angle_beta   90.00
_cell.angle_gamma   90.00
#
_symmetry.space_group_name_H-M   'P 1'
#
loop_
_entity.id
_entity.type
_entity.pdbx_description
1 polymer ?
#
loop_
_entity_poly.entity_id
_entity_poly.type
_entity_poly.pdbx_seq_one_letter_code
_entity_poly.pdbx_strand_id
1 'polypeptide(L)'
;MMNVKDSMCGESHWKAAQNTARRRAKLDETGLEIAGCRHGLAQWAVNMYQGEIYGYAHFLQSQRMFPAGVEFFWEDIVCKYWKWAAKVGGSEMTMKPALSVMHAKAHKWSCQVLWGGRWQEGSACTTGEEVEQINAHMSRCGNTTKYMLPEGRDELITEHALAWNKRKICAMVTSLVKRFERAVQMCDSSKKECDTILEEYNFEHKDVDILHWKKEIIKHANEDELISNSRRSISNTDNLKHQMEMLSFSIARTTTFINKQSDSSKQRTRLRKKIASERTQLNTLIDKYNVLIASDGGIPLTIDSVLTGDTPNDIDQSDEIPIRVKSKIVDAFQIHDRWTEEVALLKIEMSNFLRFYIEIRIPTLQEEVIKLEDKLKSQGQFDNLSYRT
;
A
#
# COMPACT_ATOMS: atom_id res chain seq x y z
N MET A 1 -13.23 14.82 20.78
CA MET A 1 -13.04 15.38 19.43
C MET A 1 -11.56 15.29 19.08
N MET A 2 -11.17 14.40 18.17
CA MET A 2 -9.80 14.42 17.60
C MET A 2 -9.69 15.63 16.68
N ASN A 3 -8.60 16.38 16.82
CA ASN A 3 -8.36 17.65 16.14
C ASN A 3 -8.15 17.38 14.63
N VAL A 4 -8.50 18.32 13.75
CA VAL A 4 -8.42 18.17 12.27
C VAL A 4 -7.01 17.72 11.78
N LYS A 5 -5.96 17.99 12.59
CA LYS A 5 -4.58 17.55 12.37
C LYS A 5 -4.33 16.04 12.54
N ASP A 6 -5.22 15.27 13.18
CA ASP A 6 -5.06 13.80 13.35
C ASP A 6 -5.47 12.99 12.10
N SER A 7 -6.09 13.65 11.11
CA SER A 7 -6.66 13.00 9.92
C SER A 7 -5.71 12.91 8.71
N MET A 8 -4.39 13.09 8.87
CA MET A 8 -3.41 12.97 7.78
C MET A 8 -2.11 12.30 8.29
N CYS A 9 -1.42 11.49 7.47
CA CYS A 9 0.00 11.10 7.71
C CYS A 9 0.89 11.97 6.79
N GLY A 10 1.57 12.96 7.37
CA GLY A 10 2.40 13.92 6.63
C GLY A 10 1.57 14.91 5.82
N GLU A 11 2.09 15.32 4.66
CA GLU A 11 1.41 16.21 3.70
C GLU A 11 0.51 15.49 2.69
N SER A 12 0.17 14.23 2.95
CA SER A 12 -0.80 13.52 2.13
C SER A 12 -2.10 14.33 2.09
N HIS A 13 -2.42 14.93 0.94
CA HIS A 13 -3.74 15.53 0.66
C HIS A 13 -4.87 14.48 0.73
N TRP A 14 -4.54 13.20 0.90
CA TRP A 14 -5.45 12.13 1.26
C TRP A 14 -5.95 12.39 2.67
N LYS A 15 -7.17 12.90 2.73
CA LYS A 15 -7.90 13.07 3.96
C LYS A 15 -8.18 11.67 4.49
N ALA A 16 -7.64 11.33 5.66
CA ALA A 16 -8.00 10.09 6.29
C ALA A 16 -9.52 10.07 6.51
N ALA A 17 -10.14 8.92 6.29
CA ALA A 17 -11.52 8.68 6.65
C ALA A 17 -11.72 9.17 8.10
N GLN A 18 -12.71 10.04 8.31
CA GLN A 18 -12.93 10.63 9.63
C GLN A 18 -13.71 9.62 10.49
N ASN A 19 -13.57 9.64 11.81
CA ASN A 19 -14.46 8.82 12.66
C ASN A 19 -15.93 9.22 12.52
N THR A 20 -16.17 10.46 12.10
CA THR A 20 -17.48 10.99 11.77
C THR A 20 -17.34 11.87 10.54
N ALA A 21 -18.07 11.54 9.47
CA ALA A 21 -18.24 12.45 8.35
C ALA A 21 -19.70 12.94 8.27
N ARG A 22 -19.88 14.15 7.76
CA ARG A 22 -21.21 14.78 7.72
C ARG A 22 -22.07 14.09 6.67
N ARG A 23 -23.26 13.64 7.08
CA ARG A 23 -24.30 13.18 6.14
C ARG A 23 -24.60 14.30 5.15
N ARG A 24 -24.65 13.97 3.86
CA ARG A 24 -25.03 14.92 2.82
C ARG A 24 -26.55 15.04 2.82
N ALA A 25 -27.07 16.27 2.95
CA ALA A 25 -28.51 16.51 3.11
C ALA A 25 -29.39 16.05 1.93
N LYS A 26 -28.79 15.74 0.77
CA LYS A 26 -29.50 15.39 -0.47
C LYS A 26 -29.13 14.02 -1.03
N LEU A 27 -28.44 13.19 -0.25
CA LEU A 27 -28.00 11.86 -0.67
C LEU A 27 -28.23 10.87 0.47
N ASP A 28 -28.93 9.78 0.16
CA ASP A 28 -29.11 8.67 1.09
C ASP A 28 -27.83 7.85 1.18
N GLU A 29 -27.29 7.39 0.03
CA GLU A 29 -25.93 6.88 -0.07
C GLU A 29 -24.95 7.91 -0.63
N THR A 30 -23.80 8.03 0.02
CA THR A 30 -22.69 8.93 -0.33
C THR A 30 -21.59 8.26 -1.14
N GLY A 31 -21.55 6.93 -1.18
CA GLY A 31 -20.58 6.16 -1.97
C GLY A 31 -20.60 4.66 -1.66
N LEU A 32 -19.53 3.98 -2.04
CA LEU A 32 -19.36 2.54 -1.92
C LEU A 32 -17.93 2.24 -1.47
N GLU A 33 -17.77 1.47 -0.39
CA GLU A 33 -16.49 0.94 0.06
C GLU A 33 -16.37 -0.49 -0.49
N ILE A 34 -15.25 -0.83 -1.14
CA ILE A 34 -15.06 -2.11 -1.83
C ILE A 34 -13.81 -2.83 -1.32
N ALA A 35 -13.97 -4.09 -0.94
CA ALA A 35 -12.86 -5.02 -0.72
C ALA A 35 -12.63 -5.87 -1.98
N GLY A 36 -11.37 -5.93 -2.41
CA GLY A 36 -10.92 -6.79 -3.49
C GLY A 36 -9.66 -7.57 -3.12
N CYS A 37 -9.31 -8.53 -3.97
CA CYS A 37 -8.08 -9.30 -3.81
C CYS A 37 -6.98 -8.84 -4.79
N ARG A 38 -5.75 -9.33 -4.60
CA ARG A 38 -4.60 -9.06 -5.50
C ARG A 38 -4.79 -9.51 -6.95
N HIS A 39 -5.82 -10.28 -7.24
CA HIS A 39 -6.22 -10.63 -8.61
C HIS A 39 -7.11 -9.56 -9.26
N GLY A 40 -7.47 -8.51 -8.52
CA GLY A 40 -8.36 -7.44 -8.96
C GLY A 40 -9.83 -7.85 -9.04
N LEU A 41 -10.24 -8.88 -8.30
CA LEU A 41 -11.64 -9.29 -8.18
C LEU A 41 -12.31 -8.49 -7.06
N ALA A 42 -13.52 -7.98 -7.34
CA ALA A 42 -14.39 -7.39 -6.33
C ALA A 42 -15.01 -8.51 -5.51
N GLN A 43 -14.79 -8.55 -4.20
CA GLN A 43 -15.28 -9.63 -3.35
C GLN A 43 -16.45 -9.18 -2.49
N TRP A 44 -16.32 -8.02 -1.85
CA TRP A 44 -17.32 -7.49 -0.94
C TRP A 44 -17.42 -5.98 -1.10
N ALA A 45 -18.60 -5.42 -0.85
CA ALA A 45 -18.78 -3.98 -0.83
C ALA A 45 -19.82 -3.60 0.23
N VAL A 46 -19.71 -2.38 0.76
CA VAL A 46 -20.72 -1.79 1.66
C VAL A 46 -21.06 -0.37 1.25
N ASN A 47 -22.34 -0.03 1.40
CA ASN A 47 -22.84 1.30 1.11
C ASN A 47 -22.36 2.30 2.17
N MET A 48 -21.81 3.43 1.71
CA MET A 48 -21.41 4.52 2.58
C MET A 48 -22.55 5.51 2.75
N TYR A 49 -23.07 5.68 3.97
CA TYR A 49 -24.17 6.60 4.29
C TYR A 49 -23.71 7.94 4.85
N GLN A 50 -22.47 8.01 5.37
CA GLN A 50 -21.95 9.19 6.06
C GLN A 50 -20.56 9.60 5.56
N GLY A 51 -20.34 9.59 4.24
CA GLY A 51 -19.01 9.82 3.65
C GLY A 51 -18.01 8.72 4.03
N GLU A 52 -16.73 8.92 3.73
CA GLU A 52 -15.67 7.97 4.06
C GLU A 52 -15.35 8.01 5.57
N ILE A 53 -15.62 6.90 6.26
CA ILE A 53 -15.28 6.68 7.67
C ILE A 53 -14.60 5.31 7.83
N TYR A 54 -13.72 5.17 8.83
CA TYR A 54 -13.02 3.89 9.10
C TYR A 54 -13.96 2.72 9.38
N GLY A 55 -15.18 2.98 9.86
CA GLY A 55 -16.17 1.95 10.18
C GLY A 55 -16.52 1.04 8.99
N TYR A 56 -16.53 1.57 7.76
CA TYR A 56 -16.84 0.76 6.58
C TYR A 56 -15.71 -0.23 6.26
N ALA A 57 -14.48 0.26 6.22
CA ALA A 57 -13.27 -0.57 6.07
C ALA A 57 -13.18 -1.61 7.19
N HIS A 58 -13.48 -1.23 8.44
CA HIS A 58 -13.47 -2.13 9.58
C HIS A 58 -14.53 -3.21 9.54
N PHE A 59 -15.73 -2.88 9.07
CA PHE A 59 -16.77 -3.88 8.85
C PHE A 59 -16.31 -4.93 7.82
N LEU A 60 -15.77 -4.49 6.68
CA LEU A 60 -15.23 -5.42 5.67
C LEU A 60 -14.06 -6.25 6.21
N GLN A 61 -13.15 -5.62 6.95
CA GLN A 61 -12.02 -6.31 7.57
C GLN A 61 -12.49 -7.39 8.54
N SER A 62 -13.31 -7.04 9.53
CA SER A 62 -13.71 -7.92 10.63
C SER A 62 -14.72 -8.99 10.21
N GLN A 63 -15.67 -8.65 9.34
CA GLN A 63 -16.78 -9.54 8.99
C GLN A 63 -16.54 -10.38 7.74
N ARG A 64 -15.55 -10.02 6.92
CA ARG A 64 -15.29 -10.69 5.64
C ARG A 64 -13.85 -11.14 5.48
N MET A 65 -12.88 -10.23 5.60
CA MET A 65 -11.48 -10.53 5.27
C MET A 65 -10.82 -11.42 6.33
N PHE A 66 -10.99 -11.10 7.61
CA PHE A 66 -10.38 -11.88 8.69
C PHE A 66 -10.95 -13.30 8.81
N PRO A 67 -12.29 -13.53 8.79
CA PRO A 67 -12.84 -14.88 8.76
C PRO A 67 -12.41 -15.70 7.53
N ALA A 68 -12.09 -15.05 6.42
CA ALA A 68 -11.58 -15.68 5.21
C ALA A 68 -10.08 -16.02 5.29
N GLY A 69 -9.40 -15.74 6.41
CA GLY A 69 -7.98 -16.03 6.59
C GLY A 69 -7.05 -15.14 5.75
N VAL A 70 -7.48 -13.94 5.38
CA VAL A 70 -6.65 -13.00 4.62
C VAL A 70 -5.47 -12.55 5.49
N GLU A 71 -4.24 -12.69 4.98
CA GLU A 71 -3.05 -12.35 5.76
C GLU A 71 -2.76 -10.85 5.82
N PHE A 72 -2.94 -10.12 4.71
CA PHE A 72 -2.61 -8.69 4.61
C PHE A 72 -3.84 -7.81 4.36
N PHE A 73 -3.98 -6.75 5.13
CA PHE A 73 -4.99 -5.71 4.95
C PHE A 73 -4.36 -4.47 4.30
N TRP A 74 -4.75 -4.18 3.05
CA TRP A 74 -4.20 -3.08 2.26
C TRP A 74 -5.12 -1.86 2.31
N GLU A 75 -4.60 -0.72 2.75
CA GLU A 75 -5.33 0.55 2.78
C GLU A 75 -4.37 1.75 2.67
N ASP A 76 -4.76 2.79 1.95
CA ASP A 76 -3.94 3.99 1.71
C ASP A 76 -3.59 4.76 2.98
N ILE A 77 -4.37 4.60 4.04
CA ILE A 77 -4.21 5.28 5.33
C ILE A 77 -4.08 4.29 6.48
N VAL A 78 -3.58 3.08 6.19
CA VAL A 78 -3.49 1.98 7.16
C VAL A 78 -2.77 2.38 8.45
N CYS A 79 -1.76 3.25 8.36
CA CYS A 79 -0.99 3.77 9.51
C CYS A 79 -1.85 4.51 10.55
N LYS A 80 -2.99 5.09 10.14
CA LYS A 80 -3.95 5.75 11.02
C LYS A 80 -5.11 4.82 11.35
N TYR A 81 -5.64 4.13 10.34
CA TYR A 81 -6.69 3.14 10.50
C TYR A 81 -6.32 2.08 11.53
N TRP A 82 -5.13 1.48 11.44
CA TRP A 82 -4.71 0.37 12.31
C TRP A 82 -4.64 0.80 13.78
N LYS A 83 -4.11 2.01 14.04
CA LYS A 83 -4.09 2.62 15.38
C LYS A 83 -5.49 2.89 15.92
N TRP A 84 -6.45 3.18 15.05
CA TRP A 84 -7.85 3.36 15.43
C TRP A 84 -8.55 2.01 15.65
N ALA A 85 -8.37 1.04 14.75
CA ALA A 85 -8.94 -0.30 14.81
C ALA A 85 -8.55 -1.00 16.11
N ALA A 86 -7.28 -0.89 16.53
CA ALA A 86 -6.80 -1.40 17.81
C ALA A 86 -7.56 -0.86 19.04
N LYS A 87 -8.11 0.36 18.96
CA LYS A 87 -8.87 0.97 20.08
C LYS A 87 -10.34 0.54 20.12
N VAL A 88 -10.90 0.12 18.99
CA VAL A 88 -12.34 -0.21 18.86
C VAL A 88 -12.61 -1.71 18.85
N GLY A 89 -11.60 -2.55 19.11
CA GLY A 89 -11.74 -4.01 19.20
C GLY A 89 -11.13 -4.80 18.03
N GLY A 90 -10.29 -4.18 17.20
CA GLY A 90 -9.57 -4.84 16.10
C GLY A 90 -8.19 -5.42 16.49
N SER A 91 -7.74 -5.27 17.74
CA SER A 91 -6.42 -5.73 18.20
C SER A 91 -6.26 -7.25 18.21
N GLU A 92 -7.36 -7.98 18.22
CA GLU A 92 -7.42 -9.45 18.19
C GLU A 92 -7.13 -10.04 16.79
N MET A 93 -7.12 -9.20 15.75
CA MET A 93 -7.00 -9.65 14.37
C MET A 93 -5.55 -9.95 14.02
N THR A 94 -5.26 -11.17 13.56
CA THR A 94 -3.91 -11.63 13.18
C THR A 94 -3.44 -11.13 11.81
N MET A 95 -4.28 -10.34 11.11
CA MET A 95 -3.92 -9.75 9.82
C MET A 95 -2.77 -8.74 9.98
N LYS A 96 -1.93 -8.61 8.96
CA LYS A 96 -0.87 -7.61 8.88
C LYS A 96 -1.35 -6.36 8.11
N PRO A 97 -1.19 -5.15 8.65
CA PRO A 97 -1.53 -3.91 7.95
C PRO A 97 -0.48 -3.57 6.88
N ALA A 98 -0.89 -3.29 5.64
CA ALA A 98 0.01 -2.93 4.56
C ALA A 98 -0.43 -1.64 3.84
N LEU A 99 0.52 -0.75 3.62
CA LEU A 99 0.33 0.48 2.88
C LEU A 99 0.62 0.22 1.40
N SER A 100 -0.28 0.67 0.54
CA SER A 100 -0.16 0.54 -0.91
C SER A 100 1.12 1.21 -1.43
N VAL A 101 1.75 0.60 -2.44
CA VAL A 101 3.10 0.96 -2.87
C VAL A 101 3.15 2.37 -3.47
N MET A 102 2.12 2.81 -4.19
CA MET A 102 2.12 4.16 -4.77
C MET A 102 1.78 5.20 -3.71
N HIS A 103 0.80 4.93 -2.84
CA HIS A 103 0.41 5.89 -1.81
C HIS A 103 1.47 6.03 -0.72
N ALA A 104 2.20 4.96 -0.39
CA ALA A 104 3.31 5.00 0.58
C ALA A 104 4.33 6.11 0.29
N LYS A 105 4.62 6.41 -0.98
CA LYS A 105 5.55 7.48 -1.38
C LYS A 105 5.15 8.86 -0.85
N ALA A 106 3.84 9.11 -0.73
CA ALA A 106 3.29 10.36 -0.22
C ALA A 106 3.33 10.44 1.31
N HIS A 107 3.54 9.32 2.01
CA HIS A 107 3.65 9.29 3.46
C HIS A 107 5.07 9.66 3.90
N LYS A 108 5.20 10.02 5.19
CA LYS A 108 6.52 10.19 5.82
C LYS A 108 7.32 8.90 5.79
N TRP A 109 8.63 9.02 5.87
CA TRP A 109 9.53 7.86 5.77
C TRP A 109 9.23 6.78 6.83
N SER A 110 8.97 7.15 8.08
CA SER A 110 8.62 6.19 9.12
C SER A 110 7.32 5.43 8.80
N CYS A 111 6.32 6.11 8.22
CA CYS A 111 5.10 5.46 7.71
C CYS A 111 5.45 4.41 6.61
N GLN A 112 6.43 4.69 5.74
CA GLN A 112 6.87 3.75 4.70
C GLN A 112 7.59 2.52 5.25
N VAL A 113 8.45 2.69 6.26
CA VAL A 113 9.20 1.59 6.89
C VAL A 113 8.28 0.70 7.71
N LEU A 114 7.41 1.30 8.52
CA LEU A 114 6.58 0.56 9.49
C LEU A 114 5.38 -0.11 8.84
N TRP A 115 4.78 0.51 7.83
CA TRP A 115 3.53 0.04 7.24
C TRP A 115 3.66 -0.32 5.76
N GLY A 116 4.75 0.02 5.08
CA GLY A 116 4.92 -0.27 3.65
C GLY A 116 4.89 -1.76 3.37
N GLY A 117 4.02 -2.19 2.44
CA GLY A 117 3.91 -3.62 2.11
C GLY A 117 5.25 -4.26 1.74
N ARG A 118 6.10 -3.56 0.97
CA ARG A 118 7.43 -4.04 0.57
C ARG A 118 8.37 -4.39 1.73
N TRP A 119 8.19 -3.76 2.89
CA TRP A 119 9.00 -4.00 4.08
C TRP A 119 8.53 -5.22 4.90
N GLN A 120 7.42 -5.84 4.49
CA GLN A 120 6.79 -6.94 5.21
C GLN A 120 7.00 -8.26 4.47
N GLU A 121 7.54 -9.22 5.20
CA GLU A 121 7.73 -10.58 4.71
C GLU A 121 6.39 -11.29 4.49
N GLY A 122 6.27 -11.95 3.34
CA GLY A 122 5.06 -12.62 2.86
C GLY A 122 4.14 -11.74 2.02
N SER A 123 4.39 -10.43 1.93
CA SER A 123 3.55 -9.56 1.08
C SER A 123 3.76 -9.79 -0.41
N ALA A 124 4.89 -10.44 -0.77
CA ALA A 124 5.41 -10.50 -2.12
C ALA A 124 5.44 -9.10 -2.79
N CYS A 125 5.31 -9.02 -4.10
CA CYS A 125 5.24 -7.75 -4.83
C CYS A 125 3.80 -7.24 -5.01
N THR A 126 2.90 -7.56 -4.07
CA THR A 126 1.54 -6.98 -4.06
C THR A 126 1.63 -5.47 -3.97
N THR A 127 0.83 -4.78 -4.79
CA THR A 127 0.89 -3.31 -4.86
C THR A 127 -0.11 -2.63 -3.93
N GLY A 128 -1.24 -3.26 -3.65
CA GLY A 128 -2.36 -2.64 -2.94
C GLY A 128 -3.13 -1.65 -3.81
N GLU A 129 -2.91 -1.66 -5.12
CA GLU A 129 -3.52 -0.73 -6.10
C GLU A 129 -4.60 -1.45 -6.94
N GLU A 130 -4.86 -2.72 -6.68
CA GLU A 130 -5.80 -3.54 -7.45
C GLU A 130 -7.24 -3.07 -7.23
N VAL A 131 -7.56 -2.62 -6.02
CA VAL A 131 -8.87 -2.05 -5.66
C VAL A 131 -9.12 -0.72 -6.39
N GLU A 132 -8.09 0.08 -6.66
CA GLU A 132 -8.24 1.33 -7.43
C GLU A 132 -8.74 1.09 -8.85
N GLN A 133 -8.41 -0.06 -9.45
CA GLN A 133 -8.97 -0.44 -10.75
C GLN A 133 -10.47 -0.74 -10.66
N ILE A 134 -10.90 -1.36 -9.55
CA ILE A 134 -12.30 -1.67 -9.27
C ILE A 134 -13.04 -0.35 -9.03
N ASN A 135 -12.50 0.52 -8.17
CA ASN A 135 -13.04 1.85 -7.89
C ASN A 135 -13.20 2.69 -9.18
N ALA A 136 -12.22 2.65 -10.08
CA ALA A 136 -12.29 3.33 -11.37
C ALA A 136 -13.40 2.79 -12.30
N HIS A 137 -13.75 1.50 -12.19
CA HIS A 137 -14.89 0.93 -12.89
C HIS A 137 -16.21 1.33 -12.23
N MET A 138 -16.32 1.13 -10.92
CA MET A 138 -17.55 1.31 -10.15
C MET A 138 -17.96 2.78 -10.01
N SER A 139 -17.00 3.70 -9.94
CA SER A 139 -17.25 5.15 -9.88
C SER A 139 -18.11 5.68 -11.03
N ARG A 140 -18.08 5.02 -12.20
CA ARG A 140 -18.92 5.38 -13.35
C ARG A 140 -20.39 5.15 -13.09
N CYS A 141 -20.73 4.20 -12.22
CA CYS A 141 -22.10 3.92 -11.81
C CYS A 141 -22.68 5.07 -10.97
N GLY A 142 -21.83 5.86 -10.30
CA GLY A 142 -22.28 6.94 -9.40
C GLY A 142 -23.23 7.95 -10.06
N ASN A 143 -23.07 8.21 -11.36
CA ASN A 143 -23.94 9.14 -12.09
C ASN A 143 -25.35 8.58 -12.34
N THR A 144 -25.49 7.26 -12.50
CA THR A 144 -26.78 6.60 -12.75
C THR A 144 -27.44 6.19 -11.44
N THR A 145 -26.67 5.59 -10.52
CA THR A 145 -27.18 5.07 -9.24
C THR A 145 -27.71 6.15 -8.31
N LYS A 146 -27.26 7.40 -8.46
CA LYS A 146 -27.68 8.54 -7.63
C LYS A 146 -29.20 8.79 -7.68
N TYR A 147 -29.86 8.43 -8.77
CA TYR A 147 -31.29 8.67 -8.99
C TYR A 147 -32.13 7.40 -8.86
N MET A 148 -31.51 6.29 -8.48
CA MET A 148 -32.17 4.99 -8.34
C MET A 148 -32.72 4.81 -6.93
N LEU A 149 -33.78 4.02 -6.82
CA LEU A 149 -34.22 3.47 -5.54
C LEU A 149 -33.14 2.50 -5.01
N PRO A 150 -33.05 2.30 -3.67
CA PRO A 150 -32.03 1.45 -3.07
C PRO A 150 -31.95 0.04 -3.69
N GLU A 151 -33.09 -0.57 -3.99
CA GLU A 151 -33.18 -1.93 -4.53
C GLU A 151 -32.57 -2.00 -5.94
N GLY A 152 -32.97 -1.10 -6.83
CA GLY A 152 -32.44 -1.05 -8.19
C GLY A 152 -30.98 -0.64 -8.25
N ARG A 153 -30.53 0.18 -7.28
CA ARG A 153 -29.12 0.55 -7.13
C ARG A 153 -28.27 -0.67 -6.77
N ASP A 154 -28.69 -1.45 -5.79
CA ASP A 154 -27.94 -2.61 -5.32
C ASP A 154 -27.87 -3.72 -6.39
N GLU A 155 -28.96 -3.94 -7.14
CA GLU A 155 -28.97 -4.84 -8.30
C GLU A 155 -27.97 -4.38 -9.38
N LEU A 156 -28.02 -3.11 -9.78
CA LEU A 156 -27.12 -2.58 -10.82
C LEU A 156 -25.64 -2.67 -10.40
N ILE A 157 -25.33 -2.31 -9.16
CA ILE A 157 -23.97 -2.41 -8.62
C ILE A 157 -23.50 -3.87 -8.63
N THR A 158 -24.38 -4.80 -8.25
CA THR A 158 -24.08 -6.24 -8.26
C THR A 158 -23.80 -6.74 -9.67
N GLU A 159 -24.62 -6.37 -10.66
CA GLU A 159 -24.38 -6.73 -12.07
C GLU A 159 -23.04 -6.20 -12.58
N HIS A 160 -22.70 -4.95 -12.26
CA HIS A 160 -21.41 -4.37 -12.63
C HIS A 160 -20.23 -5.11 -11.99
N ALA A 161 -20.34 -5.49 -10.71
CA ALA A 161 -19.33 -6.26 -10.00
C ALA A 161 -19.17 -7.67 -10.61
N LEU A 162 -20.27 -8.35 -10.92
CA LEU A 162 -20.26 -9.67 -11.56
C LEU A 162 -19.64 -9.61 -12.96
N ALA A 163 -20.01 -8.61 -13.77
CA ALA A 163 -19.46 -8.40 -15.10
C ALA A 163 -17.95 -8.06 -15.03
N TRP A 164 -17.53 -7.25 -14.05
CA TRP A 164 -16.11 -6.97 -13.79
C TRP A 164 -15.34 -8.25 -13.45
N ASN A 165 -15.85 -9.03 -12.49
CA ASN A 165 -15.22 -10.28 -12.08
C ASN A 165 -15.15 -11.29 -13.22
N LYS A 166 -16.21 -11.43 -14.02
CA LYS A 166 -16.22 -12.28 -15.21
C LYS A 166 -15.08 -11.91 -16.17
N ARG A 167 -14.91 -10.62 -16.47
CA ARG A 167 -13.80 -10.16 -17.33
C ARG A 167 -12.43 -10.49 -16.74
N LYS A 168 -12.24 -10.28 -15.44
CA LYS A 168 -10.98 -10.57 -14.74
C LYS A 168 -10.67 -12.07 -14.71
N ILE A 169 -11.67 -12.91 -14.45
CA ILE A 169 -11.54 -14.38 -14.45
C ILE A 169 -11.21 -14.89 -15.85
N CYS A 170 -11.92 -14.43 -16.89
CA CYS A 170 -11.62 -14.81 -18.27
C CYS A 170 -10.20 -14.41 -18.70
N ALA A 171 -9.67 -13.31 -18.18
CA ALA A 171 -8.31 -12.86 -18.45
C ALA A 171 -7.25 -13.41 -17.47
N MET A 172 -7.64 -14.27 -16.50
CA MET A 172 -6.77 -14.66 -15.39
C MET A 172 -5.50 -15.37 -15.85
N VAL A 173 -5.63 -16.32 -16.78
CA VAL A 173 -4.47 -17.07 -17.31
C VAL A 173 -3.45 -16.13 -17.92
N THR A 174 -3.88 -15.25 -18.82
CA THR A 174 -3.01 -14.25 -19.46
C THR A 174 -2.41 -13.29 -18.43
N SER A 175 -3.16 -12.91 -17.41
CA SER A 175 -2.69 -12.04 -16.32
C SER A 175 -1.59 -12.71 -15.50
N LEU A 176 -1.81 -13.96 -15.06
CA LEU A 176 -0.85 -14.72 -14.26
C LEU A 176 0.45 -14.99 -15.02
N VAL A 177 0.38 -15.40 -16.29
CA VAL A 177 1.57 -15.63 -17.13
C VAL A 177 2.39 -14.36 -17.28
N LYS A 178 1.76 -13.23 -17.63
CA LYS A 178 2.46 -11.94 -17.76
C LYS A 178 3.07 -11.46 -16.44
N ARG A 179 2.35 -11.66 -15.33
CA ARG A 179 2.87 -11.33 -13.99
C ARG A 179 4.08 -12.21 -13.65
N PHE A 180 4.04 -13.49 -14.01
CA PHE A 180 5.14 -14.43 -13.76
C PHE A 180 6.39 -14.10 -14.57
N GLU A 181 6.25 -13.89 -15.88
CA GLU A 181 7.35 -13.47 -16.75
C GLU A 181 8.01 -12.18 -16.23
N ARG A 182 7.19 -11.20 -15.85
CA ARG A 182 7.68 -9.96 -15.25
C ARG A 182 8.37 -10.21 -13.90
N ALA A 183 7.80 -11.04 -13.04
CA ALA A 183 8.36 -11.30 -11.71
C ALA A 183 9.75 -11.94 -11.81
N VAL A 184 9.95 -12.88 -12.73
CA VAL A 184 11.27 -13.47 -12.99
C VAL A 184 12.27 -12.42 -13.47
N GLN A 185 11.91 -11.62 -14.47
CA GLN A 185 12.77 -10.54 -15.00
C GLN A 185 13.15 -9.53 -13.92
N MET A 186 12.20 -9.15 -13.08
CA MET A 186 12.41 -8.18 -12.01
C MET A 186 13.20 -8.78 -10.83
N CYS A 187 13.09 -10.08 -10.58
CA CYS A 187 13.93 -10.78 -9.61
C CYS A 187 15.41 -10.69 -10.02
N ASP A 188 15.73 -11.00 -11.28
CA ASP A 188 17.10 -10.90 -11.81
C ASP A 188 17.61 -9.45 -11.79
N SER A 189 16.76 -8.50 -12.19
CA SER A 189 17.13 -7.08 -12.25
C SER A 189 17.34 -6.49 -10.85
N SER A 190 16.50 -6.86 -9.88
CA SER A 190 16.65 -6.41 -8.49
C SER A 190 17.87 -7.00 -7.81
N LYS A 191 18.28 -8.22 -8.17
CA LYS A 191 19.54 -8.79 -7.69
C LYS A 191 20.74 -7.97 -8.15
N LYS A 192 20.77 -7.58 -9.43
CA LYS A 192 21.82 -6.71 -9.97
C LYS A 192 21.83 -5.32 -9.31
N GLU A 193 20.66 -4.76 -8.97
CA GLU A 193 20.58 -3.49 -8.23
C GLU A 193 21.15 -3.65 -6.81
N CYS A 194 20.96 -4.80 -6.15
CA CYS A 194 21.60 -5.07 -4.86
C CYS A 194 23.12 -5.12 -4.99
N ASP A 195 23.66 -5.72 -6.06
CA ASP A 195 25.11 -5.78 -6.26
C ASP A 195 25.66 -4.37 -6.59
N THR A 196 24.96 -3.62 -7.44
CA THR A 196 25.32 -2.23 -7.81
C THR A 196 25.36 -1.30 -6.61
N ILE A 197 24.36 -1.38 -5.71
CA ILE A 197 24.30 -0.50 -4.55
C ILE A 197 25.37 -0.83 -3.51
N LEU A 198 25.78 -2.10 -3.41
CA LEU A 198 26.90 -2.49 -2.57
C LEU A 198 28.22 -1.92 -3.11
N GLU A 199 28.44 -2.01 -4.43
CA GLU A 199 29.58 -1.41 -5.11
C GLU A 199 29.61 0.13 -4.94
N GLU A 200 28.47 0.82 -5.06
CA GLU A 200 28.36 2.28 -4.87
C GLU A 200 28.87 2.73 -3.49
N TYR A 201 28.66 1.90 -2.47
CA TYR A 201 29.04 2.19 -1.09
C TYR A 201 30.27 1.42 -0.60
N ASN A 202 31.01 0.75 -1.49
CA ASN A 202 32.19 -0.06 -1.18
C ASN A 202 31.96 -1.14 -0.11
N PHE A 203 30.80 -1.82 -0.16
CA PHE A 203 30.50 -2.97 0.68
C PHE A 203 30.59 -4.27 -0.12
N GLU A 204 31.02 -5.37 0.50
CA GLU A 204 30.76 -6.71 0.00
C GLU A 204 29.54 -7.33 0.70
N HIS A 205 28.96 -8.38 0.11
CA HIS A 205 27.82 -9.10 0.72
C HIS A 205 28.10 -9.59 2.14
N LYS A 206 29.36 -9.94 2.46
CA LYS A 206 29.77 -10.44 3.79
C LYS A 206 29.81 -9.34 4.86
N ASP A 207 29.91 -8.08 4.44
CA ASP A 207 30.08 -6.94 5.33
C ASP A 207 28.73 -6.35 5.78
N VAL A 208 27.63 -6.87 5.21
CA VAL A 208 26.29 -6.32 5.41
C VAL A 208 25.39 -7.27 6.18
N ASP A 209 24.99 -6.85 7.38
CA ASP A 209 23.94 -7.52 8.15
C ASP A 209 22.58 -6.84 7.88
N ILE A 210 21.90 -7.29 6.82
CA ILE A 210 20.58 -6.78 6.42
C ILE A 210 19.55 -6.92 7.55
N LEU A 211 19.59 -8.00 8.33
CA LEU A 211 18.63 -8.25 9.40
C LEU A 211 18.84 -7.29 10.57
N HIS A 212 20.09 -7.07 10.95
CA HIS A 212 20.44 -6.11 11.98
C HIS A 212 20.10 -4.68 11.56
N TRP A 213 20.53 -4.25 10.37
CA TRP A 213 20.23 -2.92 9.85
C TRP A 213 18.73 -2.68 9.70
N LYS A 214 17.97 -3.69 9.26
CA LYS A 214 16.50 -3.60 9.22
C LYS A 214 15.91 -3.32 10.60
N LYS A 215 16.40 -3.98 11.65
CA LYS A 215 15.94 -3.73 13.03
C LYS A 215 16.29 -2.33 13.50
N GLU A 216 17.49 -1.85 13.21
CA GLU A 216 17.90 -0.47 13.53
C GLU A 216 17.01 0.55 12.82
N ILE A 217 16.72 0.36 11.54
CA ILE A 217 15.86 1.26 10.76
C ILE A 217 14.43 1.27 11.31
N ILE A 218 13.88 0.11 11.67
CA ILE A 218 12.56 0.01 12.31
C ILE A 218 12.56 0.73 13.66
N LYS A 219 13.63 0.61 14.45
CA LYS A 219 13.78 1.32 15.73
C LYS A 219 13.73 2.84 15.52
N HIS A 220 14.54 3.37 14.58
CA HIS A 220 14.55 4.78 14.22
C HIS A 220 13.18 5.26 13.72
N ALA A 221 12.49 4.47 12.90
CA ALA A 221 11.15 4.80 12.43
C ALA A 221 10.11 4.88 13.55
N ASN A 222 10.22 4.02 14.57
CA ASN A 222 9.35 4.07 15.76
C ASN A 222 9.67 5.30 16.63
N GLU A 223 10.94 5.65 16.79
CA GLU A 223 11.36 6.86 17.52
C GLU A 223 10.83 8.13 16.85
N ASP A 224 10.93 8.24 15.52
CA ASP A 224 10.33 9.33 14.74
C ASP A 224 8.79 9.41 14.92
N GLU A 225 8.10 8.26 14.93
CA GLU A 225 6.66 8.22 15.26
C GLU A 225 6.37 8.74 16.67
N LEU A 226 7.17 8.38 17.68
CA LEU A 226 6.97 8.85 19.05
C LEU A 226 7.23 10.36 19.18
N ILE A 227 8.30 10.86 18.57
CA ILE A 227 8.65 12.28 18.56
C ILE A 227 7.55 13.11 17.87
N SER A 228 7.09 12.66 16.69
CA SER A 228 6.04 13.36 15.94
C SER A 228 4.68 13.37 16.64
N ASN A 229 4.38 12.38 17.50
CA ASN A 229 3.12 12.31 18.26
C ASN A 229 3.22 12.94 19.66
N SER A 230 4.43 13.19 20.18
CA SER A 230 4.64 13.82 21.49
C SER A 230 4.24 15.31 21.44
N ARG A 231 3.27 15.69 22.29
CA ARG A 231 2.96 17.12 22.55
C ARG A 231 4.05 17.84 23.33
N ARG A 232 5.02 17.11 23.89
CA ARG A 232 6.18 17.65 24.61
C ARG A 232 7.37 17.64 23.66
N SER A 233 7.48 18.70 22.86
CA SER A 233 8.74 19.07 22.21
C SER A 233 9.71 19.48 23.31
N ILE A 234 10.44 18.53 23.88
CA ILE A 234 11.66 18.87 24.63
C ILE A 234 12.64 19.34 23.55
N SER A 235 12.86 20.66 23.48
CA SER A 235 13.77 21.30 22.53
C SER A 235 15.23 21.05 22.94
N ASN A 236 15.65 19.80 22.91
CA ASN A 236 17.06 19.46 22.99
C ASN A 236 17.68 19.50 21.58
N THR A 237 18.93 19.92 21.48
CA THR A 237 19.71 19.99 20.25
C THR A 237 19.71 18.65 19.51
N ASP A 238 19.84 17.53 20.23
CA ASP A 238 19.84 16.17 19.65
C ASP A 238 18.53 15.81 18.94
N ASN A 239 17.39 16.23 19.52
CA ASN A 239 16.08 15.99 18.91
C ASN A 239 15.91 16.80 17.63
N LEU A 240 16.39 18.05 17.61
CA LEU A 240 16.41 18.88 16.40
C LEU A 240 17.31 18.28 15.33
N LYS A 241 18.53 17.83 15.68
CA LYS A 241 19.44 17.14 14.76
C LYS A 241 18.78 15.92 14.13
N HIS A 242 18.16 15.06 14.95
CA HIS A 242 17.44 13.88 14.47
C HIS A 242 16.29 14.24 13.51
N GLN A 243 15.42 15.20 13.88
CA GLN A 243 14.32 15.63 13.01
C GLN A 243 14.82 16.21 11.68
N MET A 244 15.92 16.95 11.71
CA MET A 244 16.55 17.52 10.52
C MET A 244 17.11 16.44 9.60
N GLU A 245 17.81 15.43 10.16
CA GLU A 245 18.31 14.27 9.42
C GLU A 245 17.15 13.51 8.75
N MET A 246 16.05 13.27 9.49
CA MET A 246 14.89 12.56 8.96
C MET A 246 14.20 13.29 7.81
N LEU A 247 14.06 14.61 7.90
CA LEU A 247 13.52 15.42 6.81
C LEU A 247 14.47 15.47 5.61
N SER A 248 15.77 15.62 5.83
CA SER A 248 16.78 15.56 4.78
C SER A 248 16.71 14.24 4.00
N PHE A 249 16.61 13.12 4.73
CA PHE A 249 16.45 11.80 4.15
C PHE A 249 15.15 11.67 3.34
N SER A 250 14.02 12.14 3.87
CA SER A 250 12.72 12.12 3.17
C SER A 250 12.77 12.93 1.88
N ILE A 251 13.42 14.10 1.88
CA ILE A 251 13.59 14.96 0.70
C ILE A 251 14.46 14.27 -0.35
N ALA A 252 15.60 13.71 0.04
CA ALA A 252 16.51 13.01 -0.88
C ALA A 252 15.85 11.79 -1.53
N ARG A 253 15.12 11.00 -0.73
CA ARG A 253 14.35 9.83 -1.21
C ARG A 253 13.24 10.26 -2.17
N THR A 254 12.45 11.27 -1.80
CA THR A 254 11.35 11.77 -2.64
C THR A 254 11.86 12.36 -3.96
N THR A 255 13.00 13.04 -3.94
CA THR A 255 13.67 13.56 -5.15
C THR A 255 14.09 12.43 -6.09
N THR A 256 14.65 11.35 -5.53
CA THR A 256 15.01 10.16 -6.31
C THR A 256 13.80 9.52 -6.98
N PHE A 257 12.66 9.42 -6.28
CA PHE A 257 11.42 8.90 -6.87
C PHE A 257 10.94 9.73 -8.07
N ILE A 258 11.06 11.06 -8.01
CA ILE A 258 10.67 11.95 -9.12
C ILE A 258 11.55 11.74 -10.35
N ASN A 259 12.84 11.42 -10.15
CA ASN A 259 13.82 11.32 -11.24
C ASN A 259 13.87 9.93 -11.87
N LYS A 260 13.73 8.85 -11.08
CA LYS A 260 13.86 7.47 -11.57
C LYS A 260 12.59 6.88 -12.20
N GLN A 261 11.39 7.42 -11.95
CA GLN A 261 10.12 6.74 -12.32
C GLN A 261 9.23 7.54 -13.27
N SER A 262 8.55 6.81 -14.16
CA SER A 262 7.47 7.32 -15.02
C SER A 262 6.19 7.58 -14.20
N ASP A 263 6.27 8.48 -13.24
CA ASP A 263 5.13 8.89 -12.44
C ASP A 263 4.21 9.83 -13.24
N SER A 264 2.89 9.72 -13.03
CA SER A 264 1.93 10.63 -13.65
C SER A 264 2.23 12.09 -13.30
N SER A 265 1.85 13.03 -14.18
CA SER A 265 2.03 14.47 -13.92
C SER A 265 1.39 14.92 -12.59
N LYS A 266 0.25 14.31 -12.23
CA LYS A 266 -0.42 14.53 -10.93
C LYS A 266 0.43 14.05 -9.76
N GLN A 267 1.00 12.85 -9.85
CA GLN A 267 1.85 12.29 -8.79
C GLN A 267 3.15 13.07 -8.64
N ARG A 268 3.81 13.44 -9.74
CA ARG A 268 5.00 14.31 -9.71
C ARG A 268 4.71 15.65 -9.04
N THR A 269 3.56 16.25 -9.35
CA THR A 269 3.11 17.49 -8.70
C THR A 269 2.95 17.30 -7.20
N ARG A 270 2.40 16.16 -6.75
CA ARG A 270 2.23 15.85 -5.31
C ARG A 270 3.57 15.67 -4.61
N LEU A 271 4.48 14.89 -5.19
CA LEU A 271 5.81 14.68 -4.60
C LEU A 271 6.63 15.98 -4.52
N ARG A 272 6.47 16.89 -5.50
CA ARG A 272 7.08 18.23 -5.45
C ARG A 272 6.51 19.10 -4.32
N LYS A 273 5.19 19.04 -4.08
CA LYS A 273 4.57 19.73 -2.95
C LYS A 273 5.11 19.21 -1.62
N LYS A 274 5.20 17.88 -1.46
CA LYS A 274 5.82 17.23 -0.31
C LYS A 274 7.23 17.77 -0.03
N ILE A 275 8.09 17.78 -1.05
CA ILE A 275 9.45 18.33 -0.93
C ILE A 275 9.43 19.80 -0.49
N ALA A 276 8.53 20.61 -1.06
CA ALA A 276 8.47 22.03 -0.74
C ALA A 276 8.17 22.28 0.75
N SER A 277 7.22 21.54 1.33
CA SER A 277 6.89 21.70 2.75
C SER A 277 7.89 21.05 3.68
N GLU A 278 8.43 19.88 3.34
CA GLU A 278 9.52 19.27 4.11
C GLU A 278 10.71 20.23 4.16
N ARG A 279 11.02 20.95 3.08
CA ARG A 279 12.01 22.04 3.08
C ARG A 279 11.62 23.21 3.98
N THR A 280 10.37 23.64 3.99
CA THR A 280 9.89 24.69 4.90
C THR A 280 10.01 24.25 6.38
N GLN A 281 9.65 23.01 6.68
CA GLN A 281 9.80 22.43 8.02
C GLN A 281 11.27 22.32 8.42
N LEU A 282 12.13 21.87 7.50
CA LEU A 282 13.57 21.76 7.71
C LEU A 282 14.18 23.13 8.01
N ASN A 283 13.85 24.17 7.24
CA ASN A 283 14.29 25.54 7.51
C ASN A 283 13.86 26.01 8.91
N THR A 284 12.61 25.73 9.29
CA THR A 284 12.10 26.09 10.62
C THR A 284 12.87 25.39 11.75
N LEU A 285 13.32 24.14 11.54
CA LEU A 285 14.13 23.41 12.52
C LEU A 285 15.57 23.91 12.55
N ILE A 286 16.16 24.24 11.40
CA ILE A 286 17.47 24.87 11.28
C ILE A 286 17.49 26.20 12.04
N ASP A 287 16.47 27.05 11.85
CA ASP A 287 16.38 28.34 12.55
C ASP A 287 16.34 28.14 14.07
N LYS A 288 15.55 27.17 14.55
CA LYS A 288 15.50 26.83 15.99
C LYS A 288 16.83 26.30 16.51
N TYR A 289 17.49 25.42 15.76
CA TYR A 289 18.80 24.88 16.13
C TYR A 289 19.86 25.98 16.19
N ASN A 290 19.90 26.85 15.17
CA ASN A 290 20.83 27.97 15.08
C ASN A 290 20.66 28.96 16.24
N VAL A 291 19.43 29.21 16.69
CA VAL A 291 19.16 30.03 17.89
C VAL A 291 19.73 29.39 19.16
N LEU A 292 19.63 28.06 19.30
CA LEU A 292 20.15 27.36 20.48
C LEU A 292 21.68 27.37 20.51
N ILE A 293 22.34 27.01 19.41
CA ILE A 293 23.81 26.95 19.35
C ILE A 293 24.47 28.34 19.37
N ALA A 294 23.75 29.40 18.99
CA ALA A 294 24.27 30.78 19.06
C ALA A 294 24.60 31.17 20.51
N SER A 295 23.94 30.54 21.49
CA SER A 295 24.23 30.73 22.91
C SER A 295 25.54 30.05 23.34
N ASP A 296 25.94 29.00 22.61
CA ASP A 296 27.12 28.17 22.89
C ASP A 296 28.30 28.42 21.92
N GLY A 297 28.19 29.41 21.02
CA GLY A 297 29.22 29.75 20.04
C GLY A 297 29.35 28.75 18.88
N GLY A 298 28.32 27.94 18.62
CA GLY A 298 28.32 26.94 17.54
C GLY A 298 28.17 27.55 16.14
N ILE A 299 28.58 26.79 15.12
CA ILE A 299 28.51 27.19 13.70
C ILE A 299 27.06 27.02 13.18
N PRO A 300 26.43 28.07 12.63
CA PRO A 300 25.09 27.99 12.05
C PRO A 300 24.99 26.97 10.90
N LEU A 301 23.91 26.20 10.93
CA LEU A 301 23.54 25.27 9.87
C LEU A 301 22.85 25.99 8.72
N THR A 302 23.11 25.55 7.50
CA THR A 302 22.38 25.96 6.30
C THR A 302 21.58 24.79 5.75
N ILE A 303 20.49 25.07 5.02
CA ILE A 303 19.69 24.00 4.40
C ILE A 303 20.53 23.14 3.45
N ASP A 304 21.45 23.75 2.70
CA ASP A 304 22.28 23.03 1.75
C ASP A 304 23.24 22.07 2.45
N SER A 305 23.86 22.49 3.57
CA SER A 305 24.74 21.63 4.38
C SER A 305 24.01 20.38 4.91
N VAL A 306 22.78 20.55 5.38
CA VAL A 306 21.96 19.44 5.91
C VAL A 306 21.47 18.51 4.79
N LEU A 307 21.23 19.04 3.58
CA LEU A 307 20.81 18.25 2.42
C LEU A 307 21.96 17.49 1.74
N THR A 308 23.19 18.00 1.77
CA THR A 308 24.39 17.27 1.31
C THR A 308 24.82 16.21 2.33
N GLY A 309 24.41 16.37 3.59
CA GLY A 309 24.79 15.50 4.71
C GLY A 309 26.06 15.96 5.40
N ASP A 310 26.47 17.21 5.19
CA ASP A 310 27.50 17.87 5.96
C ASP A 310 26.83 18.54 7.16
N THR A 311 26.66 17.82 8.27
CA THR A 311 26.26 18.44 9.55
C THR A 311 27.51 18.93 10.30
N PRO A 312 27.70 20.25 10.49
CA PRO A 312 28.71 20.84 11.37
C PRO A 312 28.65 20.27 12.79
N ASN A 313 29.82 19.82 13.26
CA ASN A 313 30.18 19.50 14.64
C ASN A 313 29.18 18.59 15.39
N ASP A 314 29.11 17.35 14.94
CA ASP A 314 29.45 16.19 15.79
C ASP A 314 29.88 15.09 14.81
N ILE A 315 31.14 15.16 14.39
CA ILE A 315 31.84 13.96 13.97
C ILE A 315 32.04 13.19 15.28
N ASP A 316 31.02 12.44 15.69
CA ASP A 316 31.36 11.15 16.27
C ASP A 316 32.15 10.46 15.16
N GLN A 317 33.46 10.40 15.36
CA GLN A 317 34.35 9.48 14.67
C GLN A 317 33.99 8.06 15.12
N SER A 318 32.73 7.67 15.01
CA SER A 318 32.38 6.28 14.98
C SER A 318 32.57 5.84 13.53
N ASP A 319 33.20 4.69 13.32
CA ASP A 319 33.18 3.96 12.05
C ASP A 319 31.76 3.50 11.66
N GLU A 320 30.71 4.22 12.12
CA GLU A 320 29.33 3.80 12.04
C GLU A 320 28.67 4.29 10.77
N ILE A 321 28.17 3.33 10.00
CA ILE A 321 27.55 3.57 8.70
C ILE A 321 26.27 4.39 8.89
N PRO A 322 26.10 5.54 8.20
CA PRO A 322 24.92 6.38 8.36
C PRO A 322 23.61 5.63 8.07
N ILE A 323 22.55 5.93 8.82
CA ILE A 323 21.23 5.29 8.68
C ILE A 323 20.66 5.43 7.25
N ARG A 324 20.99 6.53 6.56
CA ARG A 324 20.62 6.76 5.16
C ARG A 324 21.19 5.71 4.21
N VAL A 325 22.42 5.26 4.44
CA VAL A 325 23.12 4.26 3.63
C VAL A 325 22.55 2.87 3.97
N LYS A 326 22.45 2.55 5.26
CA LYS A 326 21.79 1.32 5.74
C LYS A 326 20.39 1.17 5.14
N SER A 327 19.57 2.22 5.18
CA SER A 327 18.20 2.21 4.63
C SER A 327 18.16 1.98 3.13
N LYS A 328 19.05 2.62 2.36
CA LYS A 328 19.12 2.42 0.91
C LYS A 328 19.44 0.97 0.54
N ILE A 329 20.44 0.39 1.20
CA ILE A 329 20.87 -1.00 0.97
C ILE A 329 19.74 -1.95 1.39
N VAL A 330 19.21 -1.81 2.60
CA VAL A 330 18.09 -2.65 3.08
C VAL A 330 16.87 -2.56 2.16
N ASP A 331 16.50 -1.38 1.67
CA ASP A 331 15.40 -1.22 0.70
C ASP A 331 15.61 -2.05 -0.57
N ALA A 332 16.84 -2.05 -1.13
CA ALA A 332 17.16 -2.81 -2.33
C ALA A 332 16.99 -4.32 -2.10
N PHE A 333 17.53 -4.82 -0.98
CA PHE A 333 17.39 -6.23 -0.59
C PHE A 333 15.94 -6.62 -0.30
N GLN A 334 15.19 -5.78 0.42
CA GLN A 334 13.76 -6.04 0.65
C GLN A 334 12.99 -6.13 -0.67
N ILE A 335 13.30 -5.29 -1.66
CA ILE A 335 12.66 -5.38 -2.98
C ILE A 335 13.00 -6.71 -3.67
N HIS A 336 14.25 -7.15 -3.61
CA HIS A 336 14.67 -8.43 -4.18
C HIS A 336 13.98 -9.63 -3.50
N ASP A 337 13.92 -9.63 -2.17
CA ASP A 337 13.21 -10.68 -1.40
C ASP A 337 11.73 -10.74 -1.80
N ARG A 338 11.06 -9.58 -1.93
CA ARG A 338 9.65 -9.52 -2.36
C ARG A 338 9.45 -10.04 -3.78
N TRP A 339 10.40 -9.85 -4.70
CA TRP A 339 10.33 -10.45 -6.05
C TRP A 339 10.52 -11.96 -6.01
N THR A 340 11.40 -12.46 -5.16
CA THR A 340 11.59 -13.90 -4.94
C THR A 340 10.31 -14.54 -4.42
N GLU A 341 9.67 -13.92 -3.42
CA GLU A 341 8.36 -14.32 -2.92
C GLU A 341 7.28 -14.26 -4.00
N GLU A 342 7.25 -13.22 -4.84
CA GLU A 342 6.27 -13.08 -5.93
C GLU A 342 6.38 -14.22 -6.95
N VAL A 343 7.60 -14.63 -7.32
CA VAL A 343 7.82 -15.77 -8.22
C VAL A 343 7.28 -17.05 -7.60
N ALA A 344 7.54 -17.30 -6.31
CA ALA A 344 7.04 -18.48 -5.61
C ALA A 344 5.51 -18.47 -5.51
N LEU A 345 4.93 -17.33 -5.13
CA LEU A 345 3.49 -17.18 -4.96
C LEU A 345 2.73 -17.29 -6.27
N LEU A 346 3.23 -16.74 -7.37
CA LEU A 346 2.61 -16.88 -8.69
C LEU A 346 2.57 -18.33 -9.16
N LYS A 347 3.59 -19.14 -8.87
CA LYS A 347 3.56 -20.58 -9.16
C LYS A 347 2.42 -21.27 -8.39
N ILE A 348 2.22 -20.91 -7.12
CA ILE A 348 1.13 -21.42 -6.29
C ILE A 348 -0.22 -20.96 -6.85
N GLU A 349 -0.38 -19.68 -7.19
CA GLU A 349 -1.61 -19.12 -7.80
C GLU A 349 -1.95 -19.85 -9.11
N MET A 350 -0.97 -20.04 -10.00
CA MET A 350 -1.14 -20.75 -11.27
C MET A 350 -1.53 -22.21 -11.05
N SER A 351 -0.85 -22.92 -10.14
CA SER A 351 -1.18 -24.31 -9.80
C SER A 351 -2.58 -24.44 -9.22
N ASN A 352 -2.96 -23.55 -8.30
CA ASN A 352 -4.29 -23.53 -7.70
C ASN A 352 -5.38 -23.26 -8.73
N PHE A 353 -5.13 -22.34 -9.67
CA PHE A 353 -6.06 -22.03 -10.74
C PHE A 353 -6.30 -23.26 -11.63
N LEU A 354 -5.24 -23.93 -12.09
CA LEU A 354 -5.36 -25.16 -12.88
C LEU A 354 -6.10 -26.26 -12.12
N ARG A 355 -5.72 -26.46 -10.85
CA ARG A 355 -6.34 -27.46 -9.97
C ARG A 355 -7.84 -27.24 -9.82
N PHE A 356 -8.29 -26.01 -9.57
CA PHE A 356 -9.71 -25.69 -9.47
C PHE A 356 -10.49 -26.07 -10.73
N TYR A 357 -9.94 -25.81 -11.92
CA TYR A 357 -10.64 -26.16 -13.16
C TYR A 357 -10.65 -27.66 -13.43
N ILE A 358 -9.53 -28.34 -13.22
CA ILE A 358 -9.37 -29.77 -13.51
C ILE A 358 -10.18 -30.62 -12.52
N GLU A 359 -10.08 -30.31 -11.22
CA GLU A 359 -10.65 -31.17 -10.17
C GLU A 359 -12.08 -30.79 -9.80
N ILE A 360 -12.51 -29.54 -10.03
CA ILE A 360 -13.83 -29.06 -9.62
C ILE A 360 -14.66 -28.67 -10.84
N ARG A 361 -14.23 -27.64 -11.58
CA ARG A 361 -15.14 -27.00 -12.54
C ARG A 361 -15.48 -27.89 -13.74
N ILE A 362 -14.50 -28.56 -14.34
CA ILE A 362 -14.72 -29.46 -15.49
C ILE A 362 -15.61 -30.65 -15.08
N PRO A 363 -15.31 -31.40 -14.01
CA PRO A 363 -16.19 -32.48 -13.54
C PRO A 363 -17.62 -32.03 -13.26
N THR A 364 -17.81 -30.89 -12.56
CA THR A 364 -19.16 -30.37 -12.29
C THR A 364 -19.91 -30.05 -13.59
N LEU A 365 -19.24 -29.44 -14.58
CA LEU A 365 -19.86 -29.15 -15.87
C LEU A 365 -20.22 -30.43 -16.64
N GLN A 366 -19.39 -31.46 -16.59
CA GLN A 366 -19.69 -32.76 -17.20
C GLN A 366 -20.93 -33.40 -16.57
N GLU A 367 -21.06 -33.37 -15.24
CA GLU A 367 -22.27 -33.84 -14.56
C GLU A 367 -23.52 -33.03 -14.93
N GLU A 368 -23.41 -31.70 -15.03
CA GLU A 368 -24.51 -30.84 -15.45
C GLU A 368 -24.96 -31.16 -16.88
N VAL A 369 -24.01 -31.40 -17.80
CA VAL A 369 -24.30 -31.81 -19.18
C VAL A 369 -25.08 -33.13 -19.19
N ILE A 370 -24.61 -34.15 -18.46
CA ILE A 370 -25.31 -35.45 -18.37
C ILE A 370 -26.74 -35.27 -17.84
N LYS A 371 -26.92 -34.49 -16.76
CA LYS A 371 -28.24 -34.20 -16.18
C LYS A 371 -29.18 -33.50 -17.16
N LEU A 372 -28.65 -32.59 -18.00
CA LEU A 372 -29.44 -31.89 -19.01
C LEU A 372 -29.80 -32.81 -20.17
N GLU A 373 -28.89 -33.67 -20.61
CA GLU A 373 -29.15 -34.69 -21.63
C GLU A 373 -30.25 -35.67 -21.21
N ASP A 374 -30.22 -36.13 -19.95
CA ASP A 374 -31.26 -37.02 -19.41
C ASP A 374 -32.63 -36.34 -19.31
N LYS A 375 -32.66 -35.04 -18.95
CA LYS A 375 -33.89 -34.24 -18.97
C LYS A 375 -34.45 -34.07 -20.38
N LEU A 376 -33.59 -33.79 -21.36
CA LEU A 376 -34.00 -33.69 -22.76
C LEU A 376 -34.57 -35.01 -23.31
N LYS A 377 -33.96 -36.14 -22.96
CA LYS A 377 -34.45 -37.48 -23.33
C LYS A 377 -35.78 -37.81 -22.69
N SER A 378 -35.96 -37.51 -21.39
CA SER A 378 -37.21 -37.75 -20.66
C SER A 378 -38.38 -36.84 -21.06
N GLN A 379 -38.10 -35.67 -21.66
CA GLN A 379 -39.11 -34.75 -22.20
C GLN A 379 -39.47 -35.00 -23.68
N GLY A 380 -38.96 -36.07 -24.31
CA GLY A 380 -39.34 -36.47 -25.67
C GLY A 380 -38.87 -35.56 -26.80
N GLN A 381 -37.85 -34.71 -26.58
CA GLN A 381 -37.39 -33.74 -27.59
C GLN A 381 -36.33 -34.27 -28.58
N PHE A 382 -35.86 -35.51 -28.44
CA PHE A 382 -34.79 -36.07 -29.29
C PHE A 382 -35.26 -36.84 -30.54
N ASP A 383 -36.55 -37.11 -30.71
CA ASP A 383 -37.04 -37.91 -31.85
C ASP A 383 -37.10 -37.14 -33.20
N ASN A 384 -36.81 -35.83 -33.23
CA ASN A 384 -36.97 -35.00 -34.43
C ASN A 384 -35.67 -34.52 -35.10
N LEU A 385 -34.50 -35.01 -34.69
CA LEU A 385 -33.20 -34.65 -35.31
C LEU A 385 -32.50 -35.85 -35.95
N SER A 386 -33.27 -36.82 -36.47
CA SER A 386 -32.70 -37.78 -37.43
C SER A 386 -32.56 -37.11 -38.81
N TYR A 387 -31.30 -36.89 -39.19
CA TYR A 387 -30.77 -36.80 -40.54
C TYR A 387 -31.78 -36.46 -41.67
N ARG A 388 -31.86 -35.18 -42.02
CA ARG A 388 -32.09 -34.81 -43.43
C ARG A 388 -30.74 -34.83 -44.14
N THR A 389 -30.47 -35.94 -44.81
CA THR A 389 -29.51 -36.08 -45.92
C THR A 389 -29.69 -35.02 -46.98
#